data_AF-A0A932VIE1-F1
#
_entry.id   AF-A0A932VIE1-F1
#
_cell.length_a   1.000
_cell.length_b   1.000
_cell.length_c   1.000
_cell.angle_alpha   90.00
_cell.angle_beta   90.00
_cell.angle_gamma   90.00
#
_symmetry.space_group_name_H-M   'P 1'
#
loop_
_entity.id
_entity.type
_entity.pdbx_description
1 polymer ?
#
loop_
_entity_poly.entity_id
_entity_poly.type
_entity_poly.pdbx_seq_one_letter_code
_entity_poly.pdbx_strand_id
1 'polypeptide(L)'
;MSVARRSALVLSVLVAACSKDSTAPVKPVSVENAVSTVPSATVGTALTTAPTFVVKDANGNAMANVGVTIVVSGGGGSLVGAPVKTSASATSVGTWTLGTTAGPNTLTVTVSGLPPLTITANGTAGPPSKIVVVSGGSQSAAALASLAAPVVVKVTDQYSNGVAGQPVSFTVTAGGGSLSGSATATTDASGSATAPTWTMGRTNVPQTLTATSGAASTNVPATIATAYTIDVRFYGGTPDPNIQAAFQTAVARITAMSTGQLSSVNLANSPFNVDTQCQTTGVGSLTETISGLVIYATVGTLGNNILGQAGPCGIRSTTRLTIVGVMKFSTTYMQTMIANGILNDVVTHEMLHVLGFGSLWDQAAINLIVNAGTDSTGFTGAKAIAACLALPGGSAAKCSPRIPLEHGRGAGSDDSHWRESMFFNELMTPVINTPPNPLSAMTIASVGDMGYTVNLNVADAYSIPSAAIASLQALRAAQGMGLPADWNDEIVRPTWSIDHAGRATRIVRY
;
A
#
# COMPACT_ATOMS: atom_id res chain seq x y z
N MET A 1 25.56 -36.75 -104.70
CA MET A 1 26.42 -35.72 -105.33
C MET A 1 27.56 -35.45 -104.37
N SER A 2 28.71 -36.09 -104.62
CA SER A 2 29.93 -35.44 -105.15
C SER A 2 30.70 -34.71 -104.03
N VAL A 3 31.67 -35.37 -103.34
CA VAL A 3 33.12 -35.44 -103.68
C VAL A 3 33.79 -34.07 -103.39
N ALA A 4 34.91 -33.89 -102.67
CA ALA A 4 36.11 -34.70 -102.50
C ALA A 4 37.00 -34.25 -101.32
N ARG A 5 37.68 -35.23 -100.72
CA ARG A 5 39.14 -35.33 -100.47
C ARG A 5 39.92 -34.09 -99.95
N ARG A 6 40.70 -34.29 -98.87
CA ARG A 6 42.14 -34.66 -98.90
C ARG A 6 42.70 -34.79 -97.47
N SER A 7 43.46 -35.86 -97.24
CA SER A 7 44.20 -36.16 -96.01
C SER A 7 45.45 -35.28 -95.88
N ALA A 8 45.78 -34.85 -94.65
CA ALA A 8 47.14 -34.49 -94.26
C ALA A 8 47.34 -34.68 -92.74
N LEU A 9 48.41 -35.39 -92.40
CA LEU A 9 48.91 -35.71 -91.07
C LEU A 9 49.36 -34.42 -90.35
N VAL A 10 48.90 -34.17 -89.11
CA VAL A 10 49.33 -33.00 -88.31
C VAL A 10 50.03 -33.48 -87.04
N LEU A 11 51.27 -33.00 -86.90
CA LEU A 11 52.21 -33.16 -85.80
C LEU A 11 51.76 -32.30 -84.62
N SER A 12 51.58 -32.91 -83.44
CA SER A 12 51.15 -32.24 -82.20
C SER A 12 52.30 -31.43 -81.60
N VAL A 13 52.23 -30.10 -81.68
CA VAL A 13 53.12 -29.19 -80.94
C VAL A 13 52.41 -28.77 -79.65
N LEU A 14 52.97 -29.15 -78.49
CA LEU A 14 52.60 -28.57 -77.20
C LEU A 14 53.06 -27.11 -77.18
N VAL A 15 52.11 -26.18 -77.18
CA VAL A 15 52.38 -24.77 -76.88
C VAL A 15 52.35 -24.63 -75.35
N ALA A 16 53.52 -24.48 -74.74
CA ALA A 16 53.62 -23.99 -73.37
C ALA A 16 53.14 -22.53 -73.35
N ALA A 17 51.93 -22.30 -72.87
CA ALA A 17 51.42 -20.97 -72.60
C ALA A 17 52.14 -20.41 -71.37
N CYS A 18 53.02 -19.43 -71.56
CA CYS A 18 53.48 -18.58 -70.47
C CYS A 18 52.29 -17.77 -69.96
N SER A 19 51.73 -18.18 -68.82
CA SER A 19 50.91 -17.31 -67.99
C SER A 19 51.74 -16.10 -67.59
N LYS A 20 51.24 -14.90 -67.88
CA LYS A 20 51.79 -13.65 -67.37
C LYS A 20 51.62 -13.65 -65.86
N ASP A 21 52.65 -14.07 -65.13
CA ASP A 21 52.76 -13.74 -63.70
C ASP A 21 52.90 -12.23 -63.60
N SER A 22 51.82 -11.57 -63.22
CA SER A 22 51.81 -10.16 -62.89
C SER A 22 52.65 -9.96 -61.62
N THR A 23 53.83 -9.37 -61.77
CA THR A 23 54.70 -8.94 -60.66
C THR A 23 54.21 -7.67 -59.95
N ALA A 24 53.01 -7.18 -60.29
CA ALA A 24 52.40 -6.06 -59.57
C ALA A 24 52.14 -6.48 -58.11
N PRO A 25 52.47 -5.63 -57.12
CA PRO A 25 52.17 -5.92 -55.72
C PRO A 25 50.68 -6.22 -55.55
N VAL A 26 50.36 -7.33 -54.88
CA VAL A 26 48.99 -7.69 -54.53
C VAL A 26 48.40 -6.53 -53.69
N LYS A 27 47.24 -6.00 -54.10
CA LYS A 27 46.61 -4.85 -53.44
C LYS A 27 45.41 -5.29 -52.59
N PRO A 28 45.10 -4.60 -51.48
CA PRO A 28 43.86 -4.79 -50.74
C PRO A 28 42.64 -4.49 -51.62
N VAL A 29 41.61 -5.34 -51.53
CA VAL A 29 40.33 -5.17 -52.26
C VAL A 29 39.13 -5.16 -51.32
N SER A 30 39.18 -5.85 -50.19
CA SER A 30 38.12 -5.80 -49.18
C SER A 30 38.66 -5.78 -47.76
N VAL A 31 37.87 -5.20 -46.85
CA VAL A 31 38.03 -5.30 -45.39
C VAL A 31 36.72 -5.81 -44.83
N GLU A 32 36.77 -6.96 -44.16
CA GLU A 32 35.58 -7.71 -43.75
C GLU A 32 35.67 -8.07 -42.27
N ASN A 33 34.51 -8.06 -41.60
CA ASN A 33 34.40 -8.56 -40.24
C ASN A 33 34.65 -10.07 -40.23
N ALA A 34 35.52 -10.54 -39.33
CA ALA A 34 35.84 -11.96 -39.20
C ALA A 34 35.06 -12.64 -38.06
N VAL A 35 34.18 -11.89 -37.39
CA VAL A 35 33.29 -12.38 -36.34
C VAL A 35 31.91 -12.67 -36.92
N SER A 36 31.34 -13.83 -36.59
CA SER A 36 30.02 -14.28 -37.08
C SER A 36 28.83 -13.81 -36.24
N THR A 37 29.07 -13.29 -35.03
CA THR A 37 28.05 -12.76 -34.12
C THR A 37 28.44 -11.38 -33.60
N VAL A 38 27.45 -10.55 -33.26
CA VAL A 38 27.70 -9.26 -32.60
C VAL A 38 28.09 -9.54 -31.15
N PRO A 39 29.32 -9.23 -30.71
CA PRO A 39 29.75 -9.49 -29.35
C PRO A 39 29.06 -8.54 -28.37
N SER A 40 28.98 -8.94 -27.10
CA SER A 40 28.41 -8.14 -26.02
C SER A 40 29.22 -8.25 -24.75
N ALA A 41 29.22 -7.19 -23.95
CA ALA A 41 29.73 -7.20 -22.57
C ALA A 41 28.96 -6.17 -21.73
N THR A 42 29.11 -6.27 -20.41
CA THR A 42 28.62 -5.23 -19.51
C THR A 42 29.29 -3.89 -19.83
N VAL A 43 28.52 -2.82 -19.85
CA VAL A 43 29.01 -1.45 -20.01
C VAL A 43 30.19 -1.14 -19.08
N GLY A 44 31.16 -0.36 -19.57
CA GLY A 44 32.38 -0.02 -18.84
C GLY A 44 33.39 -1.17 -18.68
N THR A 45 33.15 -2.35 -19.26
CA THR A 45 34.07 -3.51 -19.21
C THR A 45 34.63 -3.85 -20.59
N ALA A 46 35.77 -4.55 -20.60
CA ALA A 46 36.37 -5.06 -21.82
C ALA A 46 35.60 -6.27 -22.36
N LEU A 47 35.48 -6.37 -23.68
CA LEU A 47 35.05 -7.60 -24.33
C LEU A 47 36.02 -8.73 -23.95
N THR A 48 35.49 -9.85 -23.47
CA THR A 48 36.29 -11.03 -23.11
C THR A 48 36.98 -11.65 -24.34
N THR A 49 36.33 -11.57 -25.50
CA THR A 49 36.89 -11.93 -26.80
C THR A 49 36.85 -10.70 -27.70
N ALA A 50 38.03 -10.22 -28.09
CA ALA A 50 38.15 -9.10 -29.00
C ALA A 50 37.62 -9.47 -30.40
N PRO A 51 36.85 -8.58 -31.05
CA PRO A 51 36.49 -8.75 -32.45
C PRO A 51 37.73 -8.85 -33.35
N THR A 52 37.57 -9.53 -34.48
CA THR A 52 38.62 -9.68 -35.48
C THR A 52 38.11 -9.27 -36.86
N PHE A 53 39.02 -8.86 -37.74
CA PHE A 53 38.74 -8.52 -39.14
C PHE A 53 39.80 -9.10 -40.07
N VAL A 54 39.49 -9.22 -41.36
CA VAL A 54 40.44 -9.65 -42.40
C VAL A 54 40.46 -8.62 -43.51
N VAL A 55 41.66 -8.30 -44.01
CA VAL A 55 41.84 -7.59 -45.28
C VAL A 55 42.20 -8.61 -46.35
N LYS A 56 41.51 -8.61 -47.49
CA LYS A 56 41.71 -9.60 -48.56
C LYS A 56 42.15 -8.99 -49.87
N ASP A 57 42.86 -9.79 -50.66
CA ASP A 57 43.16 -9.50 -52.05
C ASP A 57 42.02 -9.90 -53.01
N ALA A 58 42.22 -9.69 -54.31
CA ALA A 58 41.26 -10.05 -55.35
C ALA A 58 40.98 -11.57 -55.46
N ASN A 59 41.88 -12.40 -54.92
CA ASN A 59 41.78 -13.87 -54.94
C ASN A 59 41.14 -14.42 -53.65
N GLY A 60 40.76 -13.54 -52.72
CA GLY A 60 40.17 -13.89 -51.42
C GLY A 60 41.19 -14.27 -50.35
N ASN A 61 42.50 -14.12 -50.61
CA ASN A 61 43.54 -14.45 -49.64
C ASN A 61 43.67 -13.34 -48.59
N ALA A 62 43.88 -13.73 -47.32
CA ALA A 62 44.17 -12.79 -46.25
C ALA A 62 45.53 -12.09 -46.47
N MET A 63 45.56 -10.77 -46.32
CA MET A 63 46.76 -9.96 -46.53
C MET A 63 47.38 -9.50 -45.20
N ALA A 64 48.66 -9.83 -44.99
CA ALA A 64 49.46 -9.33 -43.88
C ALA A 64 50.11 -7.97 -44.20
N ASN A 65 50.53 -7.25 -43.16
CA ASN A 65 51.29 -6.00 -43.23
C ASN A 65 50.58 -4.82 -43.93
N VAL A 66 49.27 -4.89 -44.13
CA VAL A 66 48.48 -3.77 -44.67
C VAL A 66 48.25 -2.74 -43.57
N GLY A 67 48.56 -1.45 -43.84
CA GLY A 67 48.35 -0.37 -42.90
C GLY A 67 46.86 -0.15 -42.58
N VAL A 68 46.53 -0.09 -41.30
CA VAL A 68 45.16 0.04 -40.81
C VAL A 68 45.08 1.05 -39.66
N THR A 69 43.96 1.78 -39.59
CA THR A 69 43.62 2.63 -38.45
C THR A 69 42.30 2.17 -37.85
N ILE A 70 42.27 1.96 -36.54
CA ILE A 70 41.08 1.51 -35.81
C ILE A 70 40.76 2.54 -34.75
N VAL A 71 39.55 3.08 -34.78
CA VAL A 71 39.10 4.10 -33.83
C VAL A 71 37.72 3.75 -33.28
N VAL A 72 37.47 4.09 -32.02
CA VAL A 72 36.11 4.08 -31.45
C VAL A 72 35.31 5.17 -32.15
N SER A 73 34.21 4.78 -32.78
CA SER A 73 33.35 5.67 -33.57
C SER A 73 31.97 5.89 -32.94
N GLY A 74 31.62 5.13 -31.90
CA GLY A 74 30.34 5.25 -31.20
C GLY A 74 30.33 4.52 -29.85
N GLY A 75 29.46 4.94 -28.94
CA GLY A 75 29.29 4.35 -27.60
C GLY A 75 30.25 4.90 -26.52
N GLY A 76 31.34 5.57 -26.89
CA GLY A 76 32.22 6.28 -25.94
C GLY A 76 33.19 5.40 -25.14
N GLY A 77 33.42 4.16 -25.58
CA GLY A 77 34.40 3.24 -24.99
C GLY A 77 35.86 3.60 -25.30
N SER A 78 36.80 2.70 -24.96
CA SER A 78 38.23 2.86 -25.22
C SER A 78 38.85 1.62 -25.87
N LEU A 79 39.88 1.83 -26.68
CA LEU A 79 40.59 0.78 -27.39
C LEU A 79 42.09 0.84 -27.06
N VAL A 80 42.64 -0.26 -26.56
CA VAL A 80 44.05 -0.37 -26.17
C VAL A 80 44.72 -1.49 -26.98
N GLY A 81 45.92 -1.22 -27.49
CA GLY A 81 46.67 -2.22 -28.26
C GLY A 81 46.13 -2.46 -29.66
N ALA A 82 45.45 -1.47 -30.26
CA ALA A 82 44.99 -1.54 -31.64
C ALA A 82 46.18 -1.73 -32.61
N PRO A 83 46.18 -2.74 -33.48
CA PRO A 83 47.26 -2.93 -34.43
C PRO A 83 47.23 -1.85 -35.52
N VAL A 84 48.42 -1.45 -35.98
CA VAL A 84 48.58 -0.53 -37.13
C VAL A 84 48.79 -1.28 -38.44
N LYS A 85 48.94 -2.61 -38.39
CA LYS A 85 49.13 -3.50 -39.54
C LYS A 85 48.35 -4.82 -39.37
N THR A 86 47.87 -5.38 -40.47
CA THR A 86 47.16 -6.69 -40.48
C THR A 86 48.10 -7.90 -40.35
N SER A 87 47.57 -9.02 -39.86
CA SER A 87 48.23 -10.33 -39.85
C SER A 87 47.91 -11.14 -41.11
N ALA A 88 48.59 -12.28 -41.31
CA ALA A 88 48.30 -13.22 -42.40
C ALA A 88 47.02 -14.06 -42.16
N SER A 89 46.25 -13.72 -41.13
CA SER A 89 45.01 -14.36 -40.71
C SER A 89 44.05 -13.30 -40.16
N ALA A 90 43.06 -13.68 -39.35
CA ALA A 90 42.20 -12.73 -38.68
C ALA A 90 43.01 -11.83 -37.72
N THR A 91 42.87 -10.51 -37.89
CA THR A 91 43.54 -9.49 -37.08
C THR A 91 42.61 -9.05 -35.95
N SER A 92 43.04 -9.17 -34.69
CA SER A 92 42.30 -8.67 -33.53
C SER A 92 42.31 -7.14 -33.49
N VAL A 93 41.20 -6.52 -33.09
CA VAL A 93 41.11 -5.06 -32.91
C VAL A 93 41.90 -4.56 -31.69
N GLY A 94 42.37 -5.45 -30.81
CA GLY A 94 42.96 -5.12 -29.51
C GLY A 94 41.96 -5.26 -28.36
N THR A 95 42.33 -4.75 -27.18
CA THR A 95 41.44 -4.78 -26.01
C THR A 95 40.44 -3.64 -26.12
N TRP A 96 39.18 -3.98 -26.38
CA TRP A 96 38.09 -3.02 -26.51
C TRP A 96 37.23 -2.98 -25.24
N THR A 97 37.27 -1.86 -24.52
CA THR A 97 36.38 -1.54 -23.39
C THR A 97 35.17 -0.77 -23.90
N LEU A 98 33.97 -1.27 -23.62
CA LEU A 98 32.72 -0.62 -24.02
C LEU A 98 32.45 0.62 -23.17
N GLY A 99 31.68 1.57 -23.69
CA GLY A 99 31.27 2.77 -22.94
C GLY A 99 30.31 2.44 -21.79
N THR A 100 29.93 3.47 -21.02
CA THR A 100 29.07 3.33 -19.84
C THR A 100 27.57 3.33 -20.15
N THR A 101 27.18 3.64 -21.38
CA THR A 101 25.76 3.62 -21.81
C THR A 101 25.43 2.30 -22.47
N ALA A 102 24.36 1.65 -21.99
CA ALA A 102 23.88 0.40 -22.57
C ALA A 102 23.36 0.64 -24.00
N GLY A 103 23.67 -0.29 -24.90
CA GLY A 103 23.36 -0.17 -26.33
C GLY A 103 24.58 -0.33 -27.24
N PRO A 104 24.45 0.07 -28.52
CA PRO A 104 25.46 -0.19 -29.52
C PRO A 104 26.73 0.64 -29.29
N ASN A 105 27.87 -0.01 -29.42
CA ASN A 105 29.21 0.55 -29.43
C ASN A 105 29.84 0.21 -30.79
N THR A 106 30.56 1.14 -31.40
CA THR A 106 31.14 0.92 -32.74
C THR A 106 32.62 1.26 -32.81
N LEU A 107 33.36 0.45 -33.57
CA LEU A 107 34.70 0.75 -34.06
C LEU A 107 34.63 0.99 -35.57
N THR A 108 35.44 1.91 -36.08
CA THR A 108 35.67 2.07 -37.51
C THR A 108 37.09 1.63 -37.85
N VAL A 109 37.20 0.65 -38.75
CA VAL A 109 38.45 0.14 -39.32
C VAL A 109 38.64 0.77 -40.69
N THR A 110 39.74 1.52 -40.86
CA THR A 110 40.06 2.22 -42.09
C THR A 110 41.32 1.64 -42.72
N VAL A 111 41.20 1.25 -43.99
CA VAL A 111 42.30 0.81 -44.85
C VAL A 111 42.34 1.74 -46.06
N SER A 112 43.52 2.25 -46.41
CA SER A 112 43.65 3.22 -47.50
C SER A 112 43.12 2.66 -48.82
N GLY A 113 42.24 3.40 -49.48
CA GLY A 113 41.64 3.02 -50.77
C GLY A 113 40.44 2.06 -50.67
N LEU A 114 39.99 1.68 -49.47
CA LEU A 114 38.81 0.84 -49.26
C LEU A 114 37.70 1.59 -48.50
N PRO A 115 36.42 1.24 -48.69
CA PRO A 115 35.33 1.67 -47.81
C PRO A 115 35.63 1.25 -46.35
N PRO A 116 35.38 2.11 -45.35
CA PRO A 116 35.58 1.76 -43.95
C PRO A 116 34.67 0.61 -43.49
N LEU A 117 35.21 -0.28 -42.66
CA LEU A 117 34.44 -1.33 -41.99
C LEU A 117 34.01 -0.85 -40.61
N THR A 118 32.71 -0.92 -40.32
CA THR A 118 32.18 -0.69 -38.97
C THR A 118 32.02 -2.03 -38.24
N ILE A 119 32.66 -2.18 -37.09
CA ILE A 119 32.46 -3.31 -36.18
C ILE A 119 31.57 -2.83 -35.03
N THR A 120 30.50 -3.56 -34.73
CA THR A 120 29.57 -3.24 -33.65
C THR A 120 29.72 -4.24 -32.51
N ALA A 121 29.59 -3.77 -31.27
CA ALA A 121 29.39 -4.56 -30.07
C ALA A 121 28.24 -3.97 -29.26
N ASN A 122 27.56 -4.79 -28.46
CA ASN A 122 26.46 -4.33 -27.61
C ASN A 122 26.88 -4.27 -26.13
N GLY A 123 26.78 -3.08 -25.54
CA GLY A 123 26.90 -2.89 -24.10
C GLY A 123 25.60 -3.28 -23.41
N THR A 124 25.63 -4.24 -22.50
CA THR A 124 24.50 -4.58 -21.62
C THR A 124 24.62 -3.81 -20.30
N ALA A 125 23.49 -3.47 -19.69
CA ALA A 125 23.50 -2.86 -18.36
C ALA A 125 24.21 -3.76 -17.34
N GLY A 126 24.82 -3.13 -16.33
CA GLY A 126 25.40 -3.82 -15.19
C GLY A 126 24.36 -4.44 -14.25
N PRO A 127 24.81 -5.07 -13.15
CA PRO A 127 23.89 -5.59 -12.15
C PRO A 127 23.04 -4.47 -11.53
N PRO A 128 21.83 -4.80 -11.02
CA PRO A 128 20.98 -3.83 -10.32
C PRO A 128 21.73 -3.10 -9.21
N SER A 129 21.69 -1.78 -9.26
CA SER A 129 22.30 -0.89 -8.26
C SER A 129 21.26 -0.01 -7.57
N LYS A 130 20.20 0.38 -8.29
CA LYS A 130 19.16 1.29 -7.79
C LYS A 130 17.77 0.92 -8.31
N ILE A 131 16.74 1.19 -7.52
CA ILE A 131 15.34 1.17 -7.94
C ILE A 131 14.78 2.58 -7.77
N VAL A 132 14.10 3.09 -8.80
CA VAL A 132 13.39 4.38 -8.76
C VAL A 132 11.92 4.18 -9.05
N VAL A 133 11.06 4.95 -8.39
CA VAL A 133 9.62 4.97 -8.71
C VAL A 133 9.42 5.83 -9.95
N VAL A 134 8.81 5.26 -10.99
CA VAL A 134 8.50 5.94 -12.25
C VAL A 134 7.10 6.54 -12.22
N SER A 135 6.13 5.79 -11.71
CA SER A 135 4.75 6.24 -11.57
C SER A 135 4.02 5.51 -10.43
N GLY A 136 2.87 6.05 -10.03
CA GLY A 136 2.01 5.44 -9.02
C GLY A 136 2.52 5.54 -7.57
N GLY A 137 3.54 6.35 -7.31
CA GLY A 137 3.95 6.69 -5.94
C GLY A 137 3.03 7.70 -5.27
N SER A 138 3.00 7.71 -3.94
CA SER A 138 2.30 8.70 -3.09
C SER A 138 0.82 8.88 -3.42
N GLN A 139 0.16 7.80 -3.85
CA GLN A 139 -1.27 7.80 -4.12
C GLN A 139 -2.08 7.70 -2.81
N SER A 140 -3.36 8.03 -2.92
CA SER A 140 -4.33 7.73 -1.87
C SER A 140 -5.52 6.96 -2.44
N ALA A 141 -6.11 6.10 -1.61
CA ALA A 141 -7.38 5.43 -1.90
C ALA A 141 -8.13 5.18 -0.59
N ALA A 142 -9.44 4.97 -0.66
CA ALA A 142 -10.21 4.57 0.52
C ALA A 142 -9.63 3.28 1.12
N ALA A 143 -9.80 3.08 2.42
CA ALA A 143 -9.39 1.84 3.07
C ALA A 143 -10.06 0.62 2.40
N LEU A 144 -9.26 -0.41 2.16
CA LEU A 144 -9.60 -1.61 1.37
C LEU A 144 -9.94 -1.39 -0.11
N ALA A 145 -9.70 -0.20 -0.66
CA ALA A 145 -9.77 0.04 -2.10
C ALA A 145 -8.39 -0.14 -2.76
N SER A 146 -8.39 -0.53 -4.04
CA SER A 146 -7.18 -0.54 -4.86
C SER A 146 -6.73 0.85 -5.26
N LEU A 147 -5.42 1.07 -5.38
CA LEU A 147 -4.88 2.29 -5.98
C LEU A 147 -5.35 2.41 -7.44
N ALA A 148 -5.67 3.64 -7.85
CA ALA A 148 -6.18 3.92 -9.19
C ALA A 148 -5.11 3.80 -10.27
N ALA A 149 -3.89 4.30 -10.01
CA ALA A 149 -2.77 4.19 -10.93
C ALA A 149 -1.87 3.00 -10.54
N PRO A 150 -1.34 2.24 -11.51
CA PRO A 150 -0.38 1.19 -11.23
C PRO A 150 0.95 1.78 -10.74
N VAL A 151 1.56 1.11 -9.76
CA VAL A 151 2.92 1.41 -9.31
C VAL A 151 3.91 0.87 -10.34
N VAL A 152 4.74 1.73 -10.92
CA VAL A 152 5.80 1.34 -11.85
C VAL A 152 7.14 1.75 -11.26
N VAL A 153 8.08 0.82 -11.21
CA VAL A 153 9.45 1.07 -10.78
C VAL A 153 10.43 0.78 -11.91
N LYS A 154 11.58 1.43 -11.89
CA LYS A 154 12.68 1.19 -12.84
C LYS A 154 13.92 0.75 -12.08
N VAL A 155 14.48 -0.37 -12.50
CA VAL A 155 15.74 -0.91 -11.99
C VAL A 155 16.86 -0.41 -12.88
N THR A 156 17.89 0.19 -12.27
CA THR A 156 19.07 0.68 -12.99
C THR A 156 20.36 0.12 -12.43
N ASP A 157 21.37 0.03 -13.29
CA ASP A 157 22.76 -0.22 -12.89
C ASP A 157 23.41 1.05 -12.29
N GLN A 158 24.69 0.95 -11.95
CA GLN A 158 25.49 2.04 -11.37
C GLN A 158 25.68 3.25 -12.30
N TYR A 159 25.43 3.09 -13.60
CA TYR A 159 25.51 4.14 -14.63
C TYR A 159 24.13 4.65 -15.05
N SER A 160 23.06 4.28 -14.33
CA SER A 160 21.67 4.61 -14.63
C SER A 160 21.09 3.97 -15.90
N ASN A 161 21.71 2.92 -16.43
CA ASN A 161 21.12 2.14 -17.52
C ASN A 161 20.01 1.24 -16.98
N GLY A 162 18.91 1.10 -17.72
CA GLY A 162 17.84 0.16 -17.36
C GLY A 162 18.30 -1.29 -17.44
N VAL A 163 18.07 -2.06 -16.38
CA VAL A 163 18.42 -3.49 -16.34
C VAL A 163 17.21 -4.29 -16.81
N ALA A 164 17.25 -4.82 -18.03
CA ALA A 164 16.15 -5.60 -18.62
C ALA A 164 16.13 -7.05 -18.14
N GLY A 165 14.94 -7.67 -18.10
CA GLY A 165 14.78 -9.08 -17.72
C GLY A 165 15.01 -9.37 -16.23
N GLN A 166 15.11 -8.33 -15.42
CA GLN A 166 15.43 -8.43 -14.00
C GLN A 166 14.16 -8.67 -13.16
N PRO A 167 14.12 -9.68 -12.27
CA PRO A 167 13.00 -9.86 -11.35
C PRO A 167 12.96 -8.75 -10.30
N VAL A 168 11.76 -8.27 -10.03
CA VAL A 168 11.42 -7.32 -8.97
C VAL A 168 10.37 -7.94 -8.08
N SER A 169 10.65 -8.01 -6.78
CA SER A 169 9.70 -8.46 -5.76
C SER A 169 9.06 -7.26 -5.09
N PHE A 170 7.75 -7.33 -4.87
CA PHE A 170 6.95 -6.30 -4.23
C PHE A 170 6.36 -6.83 -2.94
N THR A 171 6.56 -6.13 -1.83
CA THR A 171 6.06 -6.56 -0.50
C THR A 171 5.38 -5.40 0.18
N VAL A 172 4.13 -5.60 0.65
CA VAL A 172 3.49 -4.63 1.55
C VAL A 172 4.17 -4.74 2.92
N THR A 173 4.89 -3.69 3.31
CA THR A 173 5.70 -3.67 4.54
C THR A 173 5.06 -2.83 5.65
N ALA A 174 4.07 -2.00 5.33
CA ALA A 174 3.28 -1.27 6.31
C ALA A 174 1.84 -1.08 5.86
N GLY A 175 0.94 -0.89 6.84
CA GLY A 175 -0.45 -0.52 6.60
C GLY A 175 -1.43 -1.67 6.41
N GLY A 176 -0.95 -2.89 6.18
CA GLY A 176 -1.79 -4.11 6.15
C GLY A 176 -2.60 -4.27 4.85
N GLY A 177 -2.19 -3.61 3.78
CA GLY A 177 -2.74 -3.81 2.43
C GLY A 177 -2.32 -5.14 1.80
N SER A 178 -2.76 -5.37 0.55
CA SER A 178 -2.50 -6.61 -0.19
C SER A 178 -2.20 -6.37 -1.66
N LEU A 179 -1.48 -7.29 -2.29
CA LEU A 179 -1.23 -7.30 -3.74
C LEU A 179 -2.11 -8.35 -4.42
N SER A 180 -2.60 -8.05 -5.61
CA SER A 180 -3.28 -9.04 -6.44
C SER A 180 -2.29 -10.05 -7.01
N GLY A 181 -2.56 -11.36 -6.88
CA GLY A 181 -1.77 -12.39 -7.58
C GLY A 181 -0.30 -12.46 -7.16
N SER A 182 0.59 -12.71 -8.13
CA SER A 182 2.03 -12.89 -7.87
C SER A 182 2.68 -11.57 -7.48
N ALA A 183 3.38 -11.55 -6.33
CA ALA A 183 4.11 -10.40 -5.81
C ALA A 183 5.42 -10.09 -6.55
N THR A 184 5.58 -10.55 -7.79
CA THR A 184 6.81 -10.40 -8.59
C THR A 184 6.48 -9.93 -10.00
N ALA A 185 7.35 -9.12 -10.58
CA ALA A 185 7.31 -8.74 -12.00
C ALA A 185 8.73 -8.71 -12.57
N THR A 186 8.85 -8.88 -13.89
CA THR A 186 10.13 -8.79 -14.61
C THR A 186 10.23 -7.46 -15.33
N THR A 187 11.41 -6.83 -15.30
CA THR A 187 11.62 -5.57 -16.01
C THR A 187 11.61 -5.73 -17.53
N ASP A 188 11.04 -4.75 -18.21
CA ASP A 188 11.05 -4.63 -19.67
C ASP A 188 12.43 -4.19 -20.21
N ALA A 189 12.52 -3.98 -21.54
CA ALA A 189 13.75 -3.53 -22.19
C ALA A 189 14.28 -2.17 -21.70
N SER A 190 13.44 -1.34 -21.08
CA SER A 190 13.82 -0.06 -20.49
C SER A 190 14.25 -0.18 -19.02
N GLY A 191 14.16 -1.37 -18.42
CA GLY A 191 14.38 -1.63 -17.01
C GLY A 191 13.16 -1.39 -16.12
N SER A 192 11.96 -1.22 -16.69
CA SER A 192 10.74 -0.88 -15.92
C SER A 192 9.90 -2.12 -15.59
N ALA A 193 9.38 -2.20 -14.37
CA ALA A 193 8.50 -3.25 -13.89
C ALA A 193 7.24 -2.64 -13.24
N THR A 194 6.08 -3.20 -13.58
CA THR A 194 4.79 -2.78 -13.00
C THR A 194 4.43 -3.71 -11.85
N ALA A 195 4.14 -3.14 -10.68
CA ALA A 195 3.66 -3.91 -9.55
C ALA A 195 2.25 -4.45 -9.82
N PRO A 196 1.87 -5.59 -9.21
CA PRO A 196 0.47 -6.00 -9.20
C PRO A 196 -0.42 -4.95 -8.53
N THR A 197 -1.73 -5.03 -8.76
CA THR A 197 -2.69 -4.11 -8.16
C THR A 197 -2.56 -4.12 -6.64
N TRP A 198 -2.29 -2.94 -6.08
CA TRP A 198 -2.11 -2.75 -4.65
C TRP A 198 -3.41 -2.25 -4.02
N THR A 199 -3.99 -3.06 -3.13
CA THR A 199 -5.14 -2.72 -2.30
C THR A 199 -4.67 -2.20 -0.94
N MET A 200 -5.21 -1.05 -0.55
CA MET A 200 -4.89 -0.41 0.73
C MET A 200 -5.35 -1.26 1.91
N GLY A 201 -4.68 -1.07 3.06
CA GLY A 201 -5.10 -1.68 4.31
C GLY A 201 -6.42 -1.14 4.86
N ARG A 202 -6.85 -1.73 5.97
CA ARG A 202 -8.15 -1.44 6.60
C ARG A 202 -8.15 -0.19 7.47
N THR A 203 -7.00 0.26 7.97
CA THR A 203 -6.87 1.37 8.92
C THR A 203 -6.11 2.54 8.31
N ASN A 204 -6.43 3.76 8.77
CA ASN A 204 -5.80 4.99 8.34
C ASN A 204 -4.43 5.19 9.02
N VAL A 205 -3.48 4.35 8.62
CA VAL A 205 -2.07 4.45 8.94
C VAL A 205 -1.26 4.58 7.64
N PRO A 206 0.01 5.02 7.68
CA PRO A 206 0.87 5.01 6.50
C PRO A 206 0.91 3.63 5.83
N GLN A 207 0.75 3.61 4.51
CA GLN A 207 0.80 2.40 3.69
C GLN A 207 2.14 2.37 2.93
N THR A 208 2.83 1.23 2.95
CA THR A 208 4.13 1.12 2.28
C THR A 208 4.23 -0.17 1.47
N LEU A 209 4.56 -0.02 0.20
CA LEU A 209 4.95 -1.10 -0.70
C LEU A 209 6.45 -1.00 -0.96
N THR A 210 7.22 -2.05 -0.64
CA THR A 210 8.65 -2.10 -0.90
C THR A 210 8.92 -2.91 -2.16
N ALA A 211 9.62 -2.33 -3.13
CA ALA A 211 10.13 -3.03 -4.31
C ALA A 211 11.60 -3.40 -4.08
N THR A 212 11.98 -4.64 -4.37
CA THR A 212 13.35 -5.14 -4.21
C THR A 212 13.82 -5.88 -5.47
N SER A 213 15.10 -5.74 -5.79
CA SER A 213 15.75 -6.44 -6.90
C SER A 213 17.24 -6.56 -6.64
N GLY A 214 17.74 -7.78 -6.45
CA GLY A 214 19.09 -7.99 -5.95
C GLY A 214 19.28 -7.31 -4.58
N ALA A 215 20.32 -6.49 -4.45
CA ALA A 215 20.57 -5.69 -3.25
C ALA A 215 19.85 -4.33 -3.24
N ALA A 216 19.25 -3.92 -4.36
CA ALA A 216 18.57 -2.63 -4.47
C ALA A 216 17.13 -2.72 -3.92
N SER A 217 16.69 -1.67 -3.22
CA SER A 217 15.32 -1.55 -2.72
C SER A 217 14.82 -0.11 -2.78
N THR A 218 13.50 0.06 -2.83
CA THR A 218 12.85 1.37 -2.66
C THR A 218 11.46 1.21 -2.05
N ASN A 219 11.05 2.21 -1.26
CA ASN A 219 9.72 2.27 -0.67
C ASN A 219 8.81 3.16 -1.51
N VAL A 220 7.61 2.66 -1.77
CA VAL A 220 6.52 3.36 -2.44
C VAL A 220 5.45 3.65 -1.39
N PRO A 221 5.37 4.89 -0.88
CA PRO A 221 4.35 5.25 0.11
C PRO A 221 2.99 5.43 -0.56
N ALA A 222 1.93 5.19 0.21
CA ALA A 222 0.55 5.55 -0.08
C ALA A 222 -0.20 5.90 1.22
N THR A 223 -1.37 6.51 1.10
CA THR A 223 -2.19 6.91 2.25
C THR A 223 -3.65 6.49 2.09
N ILE A 224 -4.36 6.36 3.21
CA ILE A 224 -5.81 6.21 3.17
C ILE A 224 -6.44 7.57 2.88
N ALA A 225 -7.34 7.60 1.90
CA ALA A 225 -8.13 8.78 1.58
C ALA A 225 -9.28 8.93 2.59
N THR A 226 -9.20 9.98 3.40
CA THR A 226 -10.25 10.39 4.33
C THR A 226 -10.14 11.90 4.58
N ALA A 227 -11.26 12.58 4.71
CA ALA A 227 -11.34 13.98 5.15
C ALA A 227 -11.83 14.10 6.60
N TYR A 228 -12.12 12.98 7.26
CA TYR A 228 -12.51 12.93 8.67
C TYR A 228 -11.26 12.94 9.56
N THR A 229 -11.21 13.86 10.51
CA THR A 229 -10.07 14.01 11.43
C THR A 229 -10.52 13.93 12.88
N ILE A 230 -9.69 13.29 13.71
CA ILE A 230 -9.84 13.23 15.15
C ILE A 230 -8.53 13.72 15.77
N ASP A 231 -8.63 14.70 16.65
CA ASP A 231 -7.52 15.20 17.46
C ASP A 231 -7.72 14.76 18.92
N VAL A 232 -6.84 13.87 19.39
CA VAL A 232 -6.89 13.35 20.76
C VAL A 232 -5.92 14.14 21.63
N ARG A 233 -6.43 14.73 22.71
CA ARG A 233 -5.70 15.57 23.66
C ARG A 233 -5.76 14.96 25.04
N PHE A 234 -4.62 14.50 25.53
CA PHE A 234 -4.54 13.98 26.89
C PHE A 234 -4.43 15.11 27.91
N TYR A 235 -5.09 14.93 29.06
CA TYR A 235 -5.01 15.84 30.21
C TYR A 235 -4.86 15.03 31.51
N GLY A 236 -4.48 15.70 32.60
CA GLY A 236 -4.26 15.04 33.90
C GLY A 236 -2.92 14.30 34.03
N GLY A 237 -2.04 14.39 33.01
CA GLY A 237 -0.71 13.77 32.99
C GLY A 237 -0.41 13.18 31.61
N THR A 238 0.87 12.85 31.37
CA THR A 238 1.26 12.13 30.15
C THR A 238 0.83 10.66 30.27
N PRO A 239 -0.01 10.14 29.36
CA PRO A 239 -0.42 8.74 29.40
C PRO A 239 0.74 7.81 29.03
N ASP A 240 0.66 6.57 29.51
CA ASP A 240 1.58 5.48 29.14
C ASP A 240 1.64 5.30 27.60
N PRO A 241 2.81 4.99 27.00
CA PRO A 241 2.95 4.80 25.56
C PRO A 241 2.00 3.75 24.95
N ASN A 242 1.67 2.68 25.68
CA ASN A 242 0.72 1.66 25.18
C ASN A 242 -0.70 2.22 25.09
N ILE A 243 -1.06 3.12 26.01
CA ILE A 243 -2.35 3.82 25.98
C ILE A 243 -2.38 4.78 24.78
N GLN A 244 -1.31 5.55 24.57
CA GLN A 244 -1.21 6.42 23.39
C GLN A 244 -1.36 5.63 22.09
N ALA A 245 -0.69 4.47 22.00
CA ALA A 245 -0.78 3.58 20.83
C ALA A 245 -2.20 3.02 20.63
N ALA A 246 -2.93 2.70 21.70
CA ALA A 246 -4.31 2.24 21.60
C ALA A 246 -5.25 3.33 21.04
N PHE A 247 -5.09 4.58 21.49
CA PHE A 247 -5.84 5.72 20.95
C PHE A 247 -5.48 5.99 19.48
N GLN A 248 -4.20 5.91 19.10
CA GLN A 248 -3.80 6.04 17.70
C GLN A 248 -4.41 4.94 16.83
N THR A 249 -4.46 3.71 17.35
CA THR A 249 -5.11 2.57 16.67
C THR A 249 -6.60 2.81 16.47
N ALA A 250 -7.30 3.27 17.51
CA ALA A 250 -8.71 3.63 17.43
C ALA A 250 -8.95 4.79 16.45
N VAL A 251 -8.15 5.87 16.51
CA VAL A 251 -8.25 6.99 15.55
C VAL A 251 -8.07 6.50 14.12
N ALA A 252 -7.05 5.66 13.86
CA ALA A 252 -6.82 5.10 12.53
C ALA A 252 -7.98 4.21 12.07
N ARG A 253 -8.61 3.47 12.99
CA ARG A 253 -9.80 2.65 12.71
C ARG A 253 -11.02 3.51 12.37
N ILE A 254 -11.32 4.52 13.19
CA ILE A 254 -12.49 5.39 13.02
C ILE A 254 -12.33 6.32 11.81
N THR A 255 -11.15 6.85 11.54
CA THR A 255 -10.92 7.71 10.36
C THR A 255 -10.84 6.95 9.04
N ALA A 256 -10.69 5.61 9.08
CA ALA A 256 -10.89 4.75 7.91
C ALA A 256 -12.37 4.39 7.67
N MET A 257 -13.18 4.31 8.74
CA MET A 257 -14.62 4.05 8.62
C MET A 257 -15.42 5.31 8.31
N SER A 258 -15.12 6.44 8.95
CA SER A 258 -15.74 7.74 8.69
C SER A 258 -14.80 8.53 7.78
N THR A 259 -15.29 8.96 6.62
CA THR A 259 -14.44 9.50 5.54
C THR A 259 -14.76 10.94 5.16
N GLY A 260 -15.96 11.42 5.51
CA GLY A 260 -16.43 12.76 5.13
C GLY A 260 -15.89 13.85 6.04
N GLN A 261 -15.64 15.02 5.46
CA GLN A 261 -15.28 16.22 6.21
C GLN A 261 -16.48 16.67 7.06
N LEU A 262 -16.23 17.04 8.33
CA LEU A 262 -17.22 17.69 9.16
C LEU A 262 -17.24 19.20 8.91
N SER A 263 -18.38 19.86 9.17
CA SER A 263 -18.44 21.32 9.07
C SER A 263 -17.55 21.97 10.13
N SER A 264 -16.76 22.96 9.75
CA SER A 264 -15.90 23.69 10.69
C SER A 264 -16.69 24.53 11.69
N VAL A 265 -16.23 24.59 12.93
CA VAL A 265 -16.79 25.41 14.00
C VAL A 265 -15.70 26.34 14.54
N ASN A 266 -15.94 27.64 14.49
CA ASN A 266 -15.00 28.64 15.02
C ASN A 266 -15.39 29.00 16.46
N LEU A 267 -14.52 28.67 17.43
CA LEU A 267 -14.75 28.91 18.85
C LEU A 267 -14.06 30.19 19.37
N ALA A 268 -13.40 30.98 18.51
CA ALA A 268 -12.65 32.17 18.94
C ALA A 268 -13.54 33.23 19.60
N ASN A 269 -14.75 33.44 19.07
CA ASN A 269 -15.69 34.46 19.55
C ASN A 269 -16.71 33.92 20.58
N SER A 270 -16.76 32.61 20.75
CA SER A 270 -17.60 31.93 21.74
C SER A 270 -16.83 30.74 22.30
N PRO A 271 -15.87 30.98 23.21
CA PRO A 271 -15.00 29.94 23.73
C PRO A 271 -15.80 28.79 24.34
N PHE A 272 -15.39 27.56 24.04
CA PHE A 272 -15.97 26.36 24.62
C PHE A 272 -15.17 25.98 25.87
N ASN A 273 -15.75 26.11 27.06
CA ASN A 273 -15.08 25.80 28.32
C ASN A 273 -15.15 24.29 28.58
N VAL A 274 -14.05 23.59 28.35
CA VAL A 274 -14.01 22.12 28.46
C VAL A 274 -14.21 21.67 29.91
N ASP A 275 -13.72 22.43 30.89
CA ASP A 275 -13.89 22.07 32.30
C ASP A 275 -15.36 22.09 32.72
N THR A 276 -16.12 23.12 32.36
CA THR A 276 -17.55 23.19 32.74
C THR A 276 -18.45 22.37 31.82
N GLN A 277 -18.15 22.31 30.52
CA GLN A 277 -18.98 21.63 29.53
C GLN A 277 -18.64 20.13 29.39
N CYS A 278 -17.46 19.68 29.81
CA CYS A 278 -17.08 18.26 29.75
C CYS A 278 -16.73 17.68 31.13
N GLN A 279 -16.99 18.41 32.24
CA GLN A 279 -16.55 18.10 33.63
C GLN A 279 -15.12 17.59 33.67
N THR A 280 -14.24 18.27 32.93
CA THR A 280 -12.80 18.11 33.11
C THR A 280 -12.30 19.05 34.20
N THR A 281 -11.07 18.83 34.62
CA THR A 281 -10.40 19.71 35.57
C THR A 281 -9.05 20.10 34.99
N GLY A 282 -8.80 21.39 34.87
CA GLY A 282 -7.49 21.93 34.49
C GLY A 282 -7.21 21.90 32.98
N VAL A 283 -8.24 21.77 32.14
CA VAL A 283 -8.11 21.81 30.67
C VAL A 283 -8.27 23.24 30.13
N GLY A 284 -9.23 24.01 30.67
CA GLY A 284 -9.53 25.36 30.22
C GLY A 284 -10.43 25.44 28.99
N SER A 285 -10.40 26.59 28.30
CA SER A 285 -11.30 26.91 27.19
C SER A 285 -10.66 26.75 25.81
N LEU A 286 -11.41 26.18 24.87
CA LEU A 286 -11.09 26.11 23.45
C LEU A 286 -11.50 27.40 22.74
N THR A 287 -10.58 27.98 21.98
CA THR A 287 -10.79 29.23 21.22
C THR A 287 -10.40 29.12 19.74
N GLU A 288 -10.14 27.90 19.26
CA GLU A 288 -9.68 27.65 17.90
C GLU A 288 -10.81 27.27 16.94
N THR A 289 -10.47 27.10 15.65
CA THR A 289 -11.39 26.54 14.67
C THR A 289 -11.22 25.02 14.59
N ILE A 290 -12.30 24.28 14.82
CA ILE A 290 -12.33 22.81 14.77
C ILE A 290 -13.03 22.37 13.47
N SER A 291 -12.28 21.72 12.57
CA SER A 291 -12.80 21.15 11.31
C SER A 291 -13.13 19.66 11.39
N GLY A 292 -12.75 18.98 12.48
CA GLY A 292 -13.01 17.56 12.73
C GLY A 292 -13.66 17.34 14.09
N LEU A 293 -13.13 16.38 14.84
CA LEU A 293 -13.51 16.05 16.21
C LEU A 293 -12.31 16.25 17.15
N VAL A 294 -12.50 16.95 18.26
CA VAL A 294 -11.51 17.00 19.35
C VAL A 294 -11.97 16.08 20.48
N ILE A 295 -11.09 15.22 20.96
CA ILE A 295 -11.36 14.30 22.07
C ILE A 295 -10.40 14.60 23.21
N TYR A 296 -10.93 14.92 24.39
CA TYR A 296 -10.14 14.99 25.60
C TYR A 296 -10.11 13.64 26.30
N ALA A 297 -8.91 13.12 26.55
CA ALA A 297 -8.72 11.80 27.12
C ALA A 297 -7.95 11.87 28.46
N THR A 298 -8.37 11.09 29.45
CA THR A 298 -7.61 10.90 30.69
C THR A 298 -7.73 9.48 31.20
N VAL A 299 -6.74 9.05 31.97
CA VAL A 299 -6.85 7.88 32.85
C VAL A 299 -7.09 8.39 34.26
N GLY A 300 -8.08 7.85 34.96
CA GLY A 300 -8.39 8.26 36.33
C GLY A 300 -9.27 7.26 37.05
N THR A 301 -9.67 7.59 38.27
CA THR A 301 -10.57 6.74 39.06
C THR A 301 -11.98 6.76 38.45
N LEU A 302 -12.51 5.58 38.17
CA LEU A 302 -13.91 5.32 37.81
C LEU A 302 -14.55 4.40 38.85
N GLY A 303 -15.87 4.21 38.76
CA GLY A 303 -16.60 3.27 39.60
C GLY A 303 -16.10 1.82 39.42
N ASN A 304 -16.51 0.94 40.34
CA ASN A 304 -16.22 -0.48 40.23
C ASN A 304 -16.83 -1.03 38.93
N ASN A 305 -16.10 -1.93 38.25
CA ASN A 305 -16.48 -2.62 37.02
C ASN A 305 -16.65 -1.75 35.77
N ILE A 306 -16.19 -0.49 35.81
CA ILE A 306 -16.19 0.41 34.65
C ILE A 306 -14.78 0.42 34.04
N LEU A 307 -14.65 -0.08 32.82
CA LEU A 307 -13.37 -0.03 32.08
C LEU A 307 -13.10 1.36 31.51
N GLY A 308 -14.14 1.94 30.92
CA GLY A 308 -14.13 3.23 30.27
C GLY A 308 -15.50 3.89 30.35
N GLN A 309 -15.50 5.20 30.10
CA GLN A 309 -16.70 5.96 29.80
C GLN A 309 -16.33 7.07 28.82
N ALA A 310 -17.22 7.33 27.87
CA ALA A 310 -16.99 8.38 26.89
C ALA A 310 -18.28 8.93 26.32
N GLY A 311 -18.20 10.11 25.70
CA GLY A 311 -19.35 10.71 25.05
C GLY A 311 -19.10 12.09 24.47
N PRO A 312 -20.06 12.61 23.69
CA PRO A 312 -20.04 13.98 23.22
C PRO A 312 -20.27 14.96 24.39
N CYS A 313 -19.50 16.04 24.41
CA CYS A 313 -19.74 17.18 25.30
C CYS A 313 -19.92 18.51 24.56
N GLY A 314 -19.78 18.53 23.23
CA GLY A 314 -20.18 19.64 22.38
C GLY A 314 -20.54 19.12 20.99
N ILE A 315 -21.64 19.61 20.40
CA ILE A 315 -22.14 19.15 19.09
C ILE A 315 -22.46 20.34 18.18
N ARG A 316 -22.45 20.08 16.86
CA ARG A 316 -22.79 21.06 15.84
C ARG A 316 -24.28 21.38 15.90
N SER A 317 -24.63 22.66 15.82
CA SER A 317 -26.04 23.08 15.83
C SER A 317 -26.83 22.56 14.63
N THR A 318 -26.19 22.49 13.45
CA THR A 318 -26.83 22.11 12.18
C THR A 318 -26.93 20.60 12.00
N THR A 319 -25.79 19.90 12.07
CA THR A 319 -25.72 18.46 11.80
C THR A 319 -25.92 17.60 13.04
N ARG A 320 -25.88 18.21 14.24
CA ARG A 320 -25.88 17.52 15.54
C ARG A 320 -24.71 16.55 15.76
N LEU A 321 -23.70 16.54 14.88
CA LEU A 321 -22.51 15.72 15.02
C LEU A 321 -21.50 16.31 16.01
N THR A 322 -20.77 15.45 16.71
CA THR A 322 -19.85 15.84 17.80
C THR A 322 -18.69 16.75 17.35
N ILE A 323 -18.52 17.88 18.03
CA ILE A 323 -17.37 18.80 17.90
C ILE A 323 -16.29 18.40 18.93
N VAL A 324 -16.71 18.26 20.19
CA VAL A 324 -15.83 17.97 21.33
C VAL A 324 -16.41 16.79 22.10
N GLY A 325 -15.57 15.83 22.45
CA GLY A 325 -15.91 14.71 23.31
C GLY A 325 -14.90 14.51 24.42
N VAL A 326 -15.28 13.67 25.38
CA VAL A 326 -14.42 13.27 26.49
C VAL A 326 -14.39 11.74 26.57
N MET A 327 -13.22 11.21 26.91
CA MET A 327 -13.00 9.79 27.21
C MET A 327 -12.23 9.67 28.52
N LYS A 328 -12.71 8.81 29.42
CA LYS A 328 -12.03 8.52 30.68
C LYS A 328 -11.91 7.02 30.86
N PHE A 329 -10.70 6.56 31.18
CA PHE A 329 -10.40 5.14 31.42
C PHE A 329 -10.01 4.89 32.86
N SER A 330 -10.38 3.71 33.37
CA SER A 330 -10.12 3.34 34.75
C SER A 330 -8.64 3.06 34.98
N THR A 331 -8.03 3.77 35.94
CA THR A 331 -6.69 3.42 36.45
C THR A 331 -6.65 2.02 37.05
N THR A 332 -7.76 1.55 37.65
CA THR A 332 -7.87 0.25 38.32
C THR A 332 -7.71 -0.91 37.34
N TYR A 333 -8.33 -0.80 36.16
CA TYR A 333 -8.39 -1.90 35.18
C TYR A 333 -7.41 -1.75 34.01
N MET A 334 -6.67 -0.65 33.94
CA MET A 334 -5.77 -0.34 32.82
C MET A 334 -4.79 -1.47 32.52
N GLN A 335 -4.10 -1.98 33.54
CA GLN A 335 -3.10 -3.01 33.33
C GLN A 335 -3.72 -4.35 32.91
N THR A 336 -4.92 -4.65 33.40
CA THR A 336 -5.67 -5.84 32.99
C THR A 336 -6.12 -5.73 31.54
N MET A 337 -6.59 -4.56 31.09
CA MET A 337 -6.95 -4.34 29.69
C MET A 337 -5.76 -4.54 28.74
N ILE A 338 -4.57 -4.09 29.15
CA ILE A 338 -3.32 -4.30 28.41
C ILE A 338 -2.97 -5.80 28.38
N ALA A 339 -2.98 -6.46 29.54
CA ALA A 339 -2.60 -7.87 29.66
C ALA A 339 -3.54 -8.82 28.89
N ASN A 340 -4.84 -8.50 28.86
CA ASN A 340 -5.86 -9.30 28.18
C ASN A 340 -6.00 -8.94 26.69
N GLY A 341 -5.28 -7.92 26.20
CA GLY A 341 -5.33 -7.50 24.80
C GLY A 341 -6.63 -6.82 24.38
N ILE A 342 -7.44 -6.33 25.33
CA ILE A 342 -8.75 -5.69 25.07
C ILE A 342 -8.69 -4.17 25.02
N LEU A 343 -7.55 -3.54 25.39
CA LEU A 343 -7.46 -2.08 25.46
C LEU A 343 -7.85 -1.39 24.14
N ASN A 344 -7.44 -1.93 23.00
CA ASN A 344 -7.78 -1.36 21.69
C ASN A 344 -9.29 -1.43 21.41
N ASP A 345 -9.94 -2.52 21.81
CA ASP A 345 -11.39 -2.72 21.64
C ASP A 345 -12.14 -1.71 22.52
N VAL A 346 -11.79 -1.60 23.81
CA VAL A 346 -12.41 -0.64 24.73
C VAL A 346 -12.20 0.79 24.22
N VAL A 347 -10.98 1.17 23.81
CA VAL A 347 -10.74 2.53 23.28
C VAL A 347 -11.54 2.81 22.02
N THR A 348 -11.67 1.83 21.11
CA THR A 348 -12.49 1.99 19.90
C THR A 348 -13.97 2.10 20.22
N HIS A 349 -14.46 1.28 21.15
CA HIS A 349 -15.84 1.31 21.66
C HIS A 349 -16.18 2.69 22.23
N GLU A 350 -15.37 3.18 23.17
CA GLU A 350 -15.57 4.48 23.79
C GLU A 350 -15.49 5.63 22.78
N MET A 351 -14.62 5.51 21.78
CA MET A 351 -14.52 6.51 20.72
C MET A 351 -15.80 6.54 19.85
N LEU A 352 -16.46 5.39 19.61
CA LEU A 352 -17.75 5.35 18.92
C LEU A 352 -18.86 6.03 19.74
N HIS A 353 -18.82 5.92 21.07
CA HIS A 353 -19.69 6.73 21.93
C HIS A 353 -19.44 8.23 21.81
N VAL A 354 -18.19 8.66 21.66
CA VAL A 354 -17.88 10.08 21.36
C VAL A 354 -18.50 10.53 20.04
N LEU A 355 -18.52 9.68 19.02
CA LEU A 355 -19.21 9.97 17.76
C LEU A 355 -20.75 10.08 17.91
N GLY A 356 -21.29 9.74 19.08
CA GLY A 356 -22.70 9.89 19.41
C GLY A 356 -23.49 8.58 19.41
N PHE A 357 -22.83 7.44 19.17
CA PHE A 357 -23.46 6.13 19.29
C PHE A 357 -24.07 5.99 20.70
N GLY A 358 -25.35 5.62 20.78
CA GLY A 358 -26.06 5.43 22.04
C GLY A 358 -26.43 6.69 22.83
N SER A 359 -26.03 7.90 22.38
CA SER A 359 -26.27 9.17 23.11
C SER A 359 -26.90 10.28 22.31
N LEU A 360 -26.77 10.27 20.99
CA LEU A 360 -27.38 11.29 20.13
C LEU A 360 -28.66 10.80 19.43
N TRP A 361 -29.05 9.53 19.63
CA TRP A 361 -30.19 8.93 18.93
C TRP A 361 -31.55 9.53 19.33
N ASP A 362 -31.74 9.98 20.56
CA ASP A 362 -33.00 10.56 21.06
C ASP A 362 -33.15 12.05 20.78
N GLN A 363 -32.14 12.68 20.17
CA GLN A 363 -32.20 14.07 19.75
C GLN A 363 -33.30 14.25 18.70
N ALA A 364 -34.17 15.25 18.87
CA ALA A 364 -35.33 15.44 17.97
C ALA A 364 -34.96 15.52 16.48
N ALA A 365 -33.75 15.99 16.16
CA ALA A 365 -33.25 16.09 14.78
C ALA A 365 -32.63 14.79 14.23
N ILE A 366 -32.31 13.81 15.09
CA ILE A 366 -31.75 12.50 14.72
C ILE A 366 -32.84 11.43 14.83
N ASN A 367 -33.48 11.32 16.00
CA ASN A 367 -34.66 10.48 16.27
C ASN A 367 -34.54 9.04 15.75
N LEU A 368 -33.52 8.32 16.22
CA LEU A 368 -33.17 6.96 15.80
C LEU A 368 -33.49 5.88 16.84
N ILE A 369 -34.18 6.21 17.93
CA ILE A 369 -34.51 5.26 19.01
C ILE A 369 -36.02 5.23 19.27
N VAL A 370 -36.55 4.04 19.56
CA VAL A 370 -37.96 3.83 19.96
C VAL A 370 -38.06 2.97 21.21
N ASN A 371 -39.13 3.17 21.98
CA ASN A 371 -39.44 2.41 23.20
C ASN A 371 -38.30 2.41 24.24
N ALA A 372 -37.53 3.49 24.32
CA ALA A 372 -36.43 3.64 25.27
C ALA A 372 -36.91 3.41 26.72
N GLY A 373 -36.09 2.74 27.52
CA GLY A 373 -36.41 2.36 28.90
C GLY A 373 -37.35 1.15 29.04
N THR A 374 -37.66 0.46 27.94
CA THR A 374 -38.49 -0.76 27.97
C THR A 374 -37.73 -1.94 27.38
N ASP A 375 -38.17 -3.17 27.70
CA ASP A 375 -37.68 -4.40 27.04
C ASP A 375 -37.76 -4.37 25.52
N SER A 376 -38.66 -3.55 24.98
CA SER A 376 -38.89 -3.39 23.54
C SER A 376 -38.07 -2.28 22.91
N THR A 377 -37.09 -1.71 23.61
CA THR A 377 -36.19 -0.67 23.09
C THR A 377 -35.48 -1.12 21.80
N GLY A 378 -35.27 -0.18 20.88
CA GLY A 378 -34.53 -0.49 19.65
C GLY A 378 -34.13 0.71 18.81
N PHE A 379 -33.09 0.52 18.02
CA PHE A 379 -32.56 1.47 17.05
C PHE A 379 -33.28 1.34 15.70
N THR A 380 -33.63 2.47 15.08
CA THR A 380 -34.52 2.54 13.91
C THR A 380 -33.85 3.06 12.63
N GLY A 381 -32.54 3.29 12.66
CA GLY A 381 -31.80 3.75 11.48
C GLY A 381 -31.85 2.77 10.32
N ALA A 382 -32.27 3.25 9.15
CA ALA A 382 -32.54 2.41 7.99
C ALA A 382 -31.26 1.76 7.44
N LYS A 383 -30.12 2.47 7.45
CA LYS A 383 -28.84 1.91 6.96
C LYS A 383 -28.37 0.79 7.88
N ALA A 384 -28.44 0.98 9.19
CA ALA A 384 -28.07 -0.04 10.16
C ALA A 384 -28.97 -1.27 10.08
N ILE A 385 -30.29 -1.07 9.95
CA ILE A 385 -31.25 -2.18 9.78
C ILE A 385 -30.90 -2.99 8.53
N ALA A 386 -30.65 -2.32 7.40
CA ALA A 386 -30.23 -2.99 6.16
C ALA A 386 -28.90 -3.75 6.33
N ALA A 387 -27.91 -3.15 6.99
CA ALA A 387 -26.65 -3.80 7.28
C ALA A 387 -26.80 -5.01 8.22
N CYS A 388 -27.63 -4.91 9.26
CA CYS A 388 -27.94 -6.00 10.18
C CYS A 388 -28.60 -7.18 9.46
N LEU A 389 -29.55 -6.91 8.57
CA LEU A 389 -30.22 -7.93 7.75
C LEU A 389 -29.26 -8.64 6.78
N ALA A 390 -28.23 -7.93 6.30
CA ALA A 390 -27.23 -8.47 5.38
C ALA A 390 -26.13 -9.29 6.09
N LEU A 391 -25.99 -9.20 7.41
CA LEU A 391 -25.04 -10.02 8.16
C LEU A 391 -25.44 -11.51 8.10
N PRO A 392 -24.47 -12.44 8.05
CA PRO A 392 -24.77 -13.85 8.28
C PRO A 392 -25.50 -14.04 9.63
N GLY A 393 -26.63 -14.74 9.62
CA GLY A 393 -27.49 -14.90 10.81
C GLY A 393 -28.45 -13.73 11.09
N GLY A 394 -28.42 -12.69 10.25
CA GLY A 394 -29.39 -11.59 10.21
C GLY A 394 -30.76 -12.06 9.74
N SER A 395 -31.82 -11.48 10.32
CA SER A 395 -33.21 -11.78 9.97
C SER A 395 -34.13 -10.65 10.41
N ALA A 396 -35.33 -10.60 9.85
CA ALA A 396 -36.35 -9.64 10.27
C ALA A 396 -36.59 -9.71 11.79
N ALA A 397 -36.63 -10.90 12.39
CA ALA A 397 -36.86 -11.06 13.82
C ALA A 397 -35.76 -10.44 14.72
N LYS A 398 -34.55 -10.24 14.21
CA LYS A 398 -33.42 -9.68 14.97
C LYS A 398 -33.09 -8.23 14.60
N CYS A 399 -33.48 -7.78 13.42
CA CYS A 399 -33.04 -6.51 12.87
C CYS A 399 -34.19 -5.57 12.48
N SER A 400 -35.43 -6.06 12.40
CA SER A 400 -36.58 -5.30 11.84
C SER A 400 -37.83 -5.41 12.72
N PRO A 401 -38.60 -4.32 12.90
CA PRO A 401 -38.43 -2.99 12.32
C PRO A 401 -37.36 -2.14 13.03
N ARG A 402 -36.65 -2.72 14.01
CA ARG A 402 -35.62 -2.08 14.80
C ARG A 402 -34.57 -3.09 15.23
N ILE A 403 -33.34 -2.63 15.45
CA ILE A 403 -32.27 -3.43 16.04
C ILE A 403 -32.42 -3.36 17.56
N PRO A 404 -32.61 -4.48 18.27
CA PRO A 404 -32.81 -4.48 19.72
C PRO A 404 -31.62 -3.88 20.46
N LEU A 405 -31.92 -2.95 21.36
CA LEU A 405 -30.93 -2.39 22.27
C LEU A 405 -30.96 -3.14 23.60
N GLU A 406 -29.88 -3.04 24.36
CA GLU A 406 -29.79 -3.63 25.69
C GLU A 406 -30.89 -3.10 26.61
N HIS A 407 -31.38 -3.95 27.52
CA HIS A 407 -32.32 -3.59 28.57
C HIS A 407 -32.10 -4.47 29.81
N GLY A 408 -32.30 -3.91 31.01
CA GLY A 408 -32.30 -4.65 32.26
C GLY A 408 -30.93 -4.84 32.91
N ARG A 409 -29.86 -4.29 32.32
CA ARG A 409 -28.52 -4.23 32.95
C ARG A 409 -28.33 -2.99 33.81
N GLY A 410 -29.04 -1.92 33.47
CA GLY A 410 -29.08 -0.69 34.26
C GLY A 410 -28.50 0.52 33.53
N ALA A 411 -28.40 1.61 34.30
CA ALA A 411 -27.94 2.90 33.82
C ALA A 411 -26.46 2.84 33.42
N GLY A 412 -26.21 2.77 32.11
CA GLY A 412 -24.87 2.58 31.56
C GLY A 412 -24.87 1.62 30.39
N SER A 413 -25.76 0.63 30.42
CA SER A 413 -25.84 -0.42 29.41
C SER A 413 -27.09 -0.30 28.54
N ASP A 414 -28.25 -0.16 29.18
CA ASP A 414 -29.57 -0.15 28.54
C ASP A 414 -29.64 0.91 27.43
N ASP A 415 -30.47 0.79 26.40
CA ASP A 415 -30.66 1.70 25.23
C ASP A 415 -29.47 2.44 24.57
N SER A 416 -28.23 2.10 24.88
CA SER A 416 -27.04 2.70 24.23
C SER A 416 -26.13 1.69 23.55
N HIS A 417 -26.40 0.41 23.79
CA HIS A 417 -25.64 -0.70 23.25
C HIS A 417 -26.55 -1.63 22.48
N TRP A 418 -25.96 -2.38 21.56
CA TRP A 418 -26.63 -3.54 21.02
C TRP A 418 -26.92 -4.55 22.11
N ARG A 419 -28.07 -5.24 22.00
CA ARG A 419 -28.47 -6.23 22.98
C ARG A 419 -27.47 -7.40 23.06
N GLU A 420 -26.81 -7.56 24.20
CA GLU A 420 -25.78 -8.60 24.43
C GLU A 420 -26.34 -10.00 24.14
N SER A 421 -27.55 -10.29 24.61
CA SER A 421 -28.20 -11.60 24.42
C SER A 421 -28.51 -11.94 22.95
N MET A 422 -28.41 -10.97 22.04
CA MET A 422 -28.65 -11.15 20.60
C MET A 422 -27.39 -11.03 19.76
N PHE A 423 -26.50 -10.10 20.12
CA PHE A 423 -25.33 -9.73 19.31
C PHE A 423 -24.01 -10.17 19.93
N PHE A 424 -24.01 -10.58 21.20
CA PHE A 424 -22.88 -11.19 21.90
C PHE A 424 -21.58 -10.41 21.75
N ASN A 425 -20.61 -10.88 20.97
CA ASN A 425 -19.29 -10.27 20.87
C ASN A 425 -19.18 -9.13 19.85
N GLU A 426 -20.27 -8.52 19.40
CA GLU A 426 -20.18 -7.31 18.57
C GLU A 426 -19.59 -6.17 19.42
N LEU A 427 -18.69 -5.36 18.86
CA LEU A 427 -17.93 -4.37 19.62
C LEU A 427 -18.79 -3.44 20.49
N MET A 428 -19.98 -3.05 20.05
CA MET A 428 -20.87 -2.09 20.70
C MET A 428 -22.00 -2.74 21.51
N THR A 429 -21.84 -4.00 21.90
CA THR A 429 -22.60 -4.56 23.03
C THR A 429 -22.02 -4.05 24.36
N PRO A 430 -22.75 -4.12 25.49
CA PRO A 430 -22.28 -3.53 26.75
C PRO A 430 -21.11 -4.28 27.39
N VAL A 431 -20.74 -5.47 26.87
CA VAL A 431 -19.69 -6.32 27.43
C VAL A 431 -18.59 -6.53 26.40
N ILE A 432 -17.36 -6.11 26.73
CA ILE A 432 -16.19 -6.50 25.95
C ILE A 432 -15.84 -7.94 26.28
N ASN A 433 -15.96 -8.79 25.27
CA ASN A 433 -15.68 -10.20 25.39
C ASN A 433 -14.18 -10.47 25.23
N THR A 434 -13.76 -11.71 25.50
CA THR A 434 -12.43 -12.15 25.05
C THR A 434 -12.36 -11.98 23.53
N PRO A 435 -11.30 -11.33 22.99
CA PRO A 435 -11.20 -11.06 21.56
C PRO A 435 -11.45 -12.31 20.69
N PRO A 436 -12.09 -12.15 19.52
CA PRO A 436 -12.36 -10.88 18.84
C PRO A 436 -13.67 -10.20 19.24
N ASN A 437 -13.65 -8.86 19.32
CA ASN A 437 -14.82 -7.98 19.43
C ASN A 437 -15.00 -7.18 18.11
N PRO A 438 -15.60 -7.76 17.06
CA PRO A 438 -15.67 -7.14 15.74
C PRO A 438 -16.49 -5.85 15.71
N LEU A 439 -15.95 -4.83 15.02
CA LEU A 439 -16.71 -3.66 14.57
C LEU A 439 -17.51 -4.03 13.32
N SER A 440 -18.80 -4.32 13.50
CA SER A 440 -19.65 -4.82 12.42
C SER A 440 -20.09 -3.72 11.43
N ALA A 441 -20.54 -4.15 10.25
CA ALA A 441 -21.16 -3.26 9.27
C ALA A 441 -22.43 -2.59 9.82
N MET A 442 -23.14 -3.24 10.76
CA MET A 442 -24.30 -2.69 11.44
C MET A 442 -23.94 -1.46 12.28
N THR A 443 -22.86 -1.55 13.07
CA THR A 443 -22.35 -0.43 13.87
C THR A 443 -21.84 0.72 12.99
N ILE A 444 -21.08 0.42 11.93
CA ILE A 444 -20.60 1.46 11.01
C ILE A 444 -21.80 2.15 10.32
N ALA A 445 -22.81 1.39 9.91
CA ALA A 445 -24.01 1.93 9.28
C ALA A 445 -24.85 2.79 10.23
N SER A 446 -24.93 2.46 11.52
CA SER A 446 -25.66 3.28 12.51
C SER A 446 -25.01 4.66 12.71
N VAL A 447 -23.67 4.73 12.64
CA VAL A 447 -22.94 6.01 12.56
C VAL A 447 -23.30 6.77 11.28
N GLY A 448 -23.48 6.07 10.16
CA GLY A 448 -23.98 6.66 8.91
C GLY A 448 -25.44 7.15 8.97
N ASP A 449 -26.30 6.53 9.78
CA ASP A 449 -27.68 6.99 10.01
C ASP A 449 -27.73 8.30 10.80
N MET A 450 -26.73 8.57 11.65
CA MET A 450 -26.60 9.87 12.35
C MET A 450 -26.15 11.01 11.43
N GLY A 451 -25.65 10.71 10.23
CA GLY A 451 -25.23 11.71 9.23
C GLY A 451 -23.75 11.75 8.90
N TYR A 452 -22.93 10.87 9.48
CA TYR A 452 -21.53 10.70 9.05
C TYR A 452 -21.46 10.04 7.67
N THR A 453 -20.43 10.41 6.88
CA THR A 453 -20.12 9.68 5.63
C THR A 453 -19.25 8.49 5.97
N VAL A 454 -19.74 7.28 5.73
CA VAL A 454 -19.08 6.04 6.18
C VAL A 454 -18.69 5.10 5.05
N ASN A 455 -17.59 4.36 5.24
CA ASN A 455 -17.11 3.26 4.40
C ASN A 455 -17.44 1.93 5.08
N LEU A 456 -18.48 1.24 4.62
CA LEU A 456 -18.89 -0.05 5.22
C LEU A 456 -17.91 -1.19 4.93
N ASN A 457 -17.08 -1.07 3.89
CA ASN A 457 -16.16 -2.15 3.50
C ASN A 457 -15.11 -2.45 4.56
N VAL A 458 -14.80 -1.48 5.43
CA VAL A 458 -13.84 -1.70 6.52
C VAL A 458 -14.43 -2.43 7.71
N ALA A 459 -15.70 -2.83 7.70
CA ALA A 459 -16.27 -3.66 8.75
C ALA A 459 -15.45 -4.94 8.97
N ASP A 460 -15.39 -5.38 10.22
CA ASP A 460 -14.85 -6.70 10.54
C ASP A 460 -15.85 -7.78 10.13
N ALA A 461 -15.33 -8.96 9.81
CA ALA A 461 -16.18 -10.12 9.57
C ALA A 461 -16.91 -10.46 10.87
N TYR A 462 -18.24 -10.49 10.82
CA TYR A 462 -19.09 -10.74 11.95
C TYR A 462 -20.34 -11.51 11.51
N SER A 463 -20.87 -12.35 12.40
CA SER A 463 -22.08 -13.12 12.18
C SER A 463 -22.95 -13.04 13.42
N ILE A 464 -24.23 -12.76 13.25
CA ILE A 464 -25.16 -12.68 14.38
C ILE A 464 -25.39 -14.10 14.89
N PRO A 465 -25.08 -14.40 16.18
CA PRO A 465 -25.20 -15.74 16.73
C PRO A 465 -26.59 -16.35 16.51
N SER A 466 -26.66 -17.65 16.25
CA SER A 466 -27.94 -18.37 16.29
C SER A 466 -28.43 -18.43 17.75
N ALA A 467 -29.75 -18.49 17.95
CA ALA A 467 -30.33 -18.59 19.29
C ALA A 467 -29.80 -19.82 20.06
N ALA A 468 -29.41 -20.90 19.37
CA ALA A 468 -28.81 -22.08 19.97
C ALA A 468 -27.40 -21.83 20.54
N ILE A 469 -26.58 -20.98 19.91
CA ILE A 469 -25.24 -20.65 20.41
C ILE A 469 -25.29 -19.59 21.51
N ALA A 470 -26.18 -18.59 21.40
CA ALA A 470 -26.45 -17.66 22.49
C ALA A 470 -26.96 -18.39 23.76
N SER A 471 -27.73 -19.47 23.58
CA SER A 471 -28.22 -20.31 24.67
C SER A 471 -27.17 -21.21 25.33
N LEU A 472 -26.01 -21.46 24.68
CA LEU A 472 -24.93 -22.28 25.25
C LEU A 472 -24.18 -21.57 26.39
N GLN A 473 -24.10 -20.24 26.38
CA GLN A 473 -23.58 -19.46 27.52
C GLN A 473 -24.58 -19.42 28.66
N ALA A 474 -25.88 -19.26 28.36
CA ALA A 474 -26.94 -19.40 29.36
C ALA A 474 -26.95 -20.80 29.97
N LEU A 475 -26.72 -21.86 29.18
CA LEU A 475 -26.58 -23.23 29.67
C LEU A 475 -25.32 -23.43 30.52
N ARG A 476 -24.17 -22.90 30.11
CA ARG A 476 -22.91 -22.99 30.88
C ARG A 476 -23.00 -22.25 32.23
N ALA A 477 -23.64 -21.08 32.24
CA ALA A 477 -23.94 -20.34 33.45
C ALA A 477 -24.91 -21.12 34.35
N ALA A 478 -25.97 -21.71 33.79
CA ALA A 478 -26.92 -22.56 34.52
C ALA A 478 -26.28 -23.87 35.07
N GLN A 479 -25.19 -24.35 34.46
CA GLN A 479 -24.43 -25.51 34.91
C GLN A 479 -23.28 -25.18 35.87
N GLY A 480 -23.14 -23.92 36.31
CA GLY A 480 -22.07 -23.51 37.24
C GLY A 480 -20.66 -23.60 36.65
N MET A 481 -20.55 -23.75 35.32
CA MET A 481 -19.27 -23.80 34.58
C MET A 481 -18.91 -22.44 33.99
N GLY A 482 -19.45 -21.36 34.56
CA GLY A 482 -19.19 -20.00 34.12
C GLY A 482 -17.73 -19.61 34.33
N LEU A 483 -17.25 -18.70 33.49
CA LEU A 483 -16.29 -17.71 33.97
C LEU A 483 -16.89 -17.07 35.25
N PRO A 484 -16.08 -16.67 36.24
CA PRO A 484 -16.57 -16.18 37.53
C PRO A 484 -17.75 -15.23 37.37
N ALA A 485 -18.79 -15.42 38.18
CA ALA A 485 -20.10 -14.76 38.07
C ALA A 485 -20.09 -13.23 38.23
N ASP A 486 -18.90 -12.63 38.30
CA ASP A 486 -18.60 -11.24 38.61
C ASP A 486 -17.82 -10.49 37.51
N TRP A 487 -17.42 -11.14 36.41
CA TRP A 487 -16.82 -10.44 35.25
C TRP A 487 -17.89 -9.99 34.25
N ASN A 488 -18.69 -9.00 34.64
CA ASN A 488 -19.36 -8.12 33.69
C ASN A 488 -18.51 -6.85 33.60
N ASP A 489 -17.66 -6.76 32.58
CA ASP A 489 -16.99 -5.51 32.21
C ASP A 489 -18.08 -4.59 31.64
N GLU A 490 -18.57 -3.65 32.45
CA GLU A 490 -19.60 -2.71 32.02
C GLU A 490 -18.91 -1.53 31.33
N ILE A 491 -19.16 -1.40 30.02
CA ILE A 491 -18.93 -0.14 29.34
C ILE A 491 -20.15 0.74 29.55
N VAL A 492 -19.92 1.93 30.10
CA VAL A 492 -20.98 2.82 30.53
C VAL A 492 -21.24 3.89 29.47
N ARG A 493 -22.54 4.12 29.23
CA ARG A 493 -23.09 5.23 28.45
C ARG A 493 -22.30 6.55 28.56
N PRO A 494 -22.37 7.36 27.49
CA PRO A 494 -22.20 8.80 27.60
C PRO A 494 -22.97 9.39 28.78
N THR A 495 -22.22 9.96 29.72
CA THR A 495 -22.78 10.61 30.90
C THR A 495 -23.28 12.02 30.60
N TRP A 496 -23.45 12.39 29.33
CA TRP A 496 -23.67 13.76 28.88
C TRP A 496 -24.74 13.85 27.81
N SER A 497 -25.69 14.75 28.03
CA SER A 497 -26.65 15.20 27.04
C SER A 497 -26.28 16.60 26.63
N ILE A 498 -26.38 16.86 25.34
CA ILE A 498 -26.17 18.18 24.78
C ILE A 498 -27.51 18.70 24.31
N ASP A 499 -27.95 19.81 24.90
CA ASP A 499 -29.20 20.44 24.49
C ASP A 499 -29.08 21.07 23.09
N HIS A 500 -30.17 21.63 22.58
CA HIS A 500 -30.16 22.29 21.27
C HIS A 500 -29.23 23.52 21.21
N ALA A 501 -28.86 24.09 22.37
CA ALA A 501 -27.96 25.23 22.49
C ALA A 501 -26.48 24.83 22.65
N GLY A 502 -26.15 23.53 22.57
CA GLY A 502 -24.76 23.06 22.73
C GLY A 502 -24.28 23.00 24.18
N ARG A 503 -25.19 23.16 25.16
CA ARG A 503 -24.85 23.06 26.59
C ARG A 503 -24.87 21.60 27.01
N ALA A 504 -23.79 21.21 27.69
CA ALA A 504 -23.64 19.87 28.24
C ALA A 504 -24.21 19.80 29.64
N THR A 505 -25.09 18.84 29.84
CA THR A 505 -25.62 18.47 31.15
C THR A 505 -25.31 17.01 31.41
N ARG A 506 -24.90 16.71 32.63
CA ARG A 506 -24.69 15.32 33.03
C ARG A 506 -26.03 14.58 32.96
N ILE A 507 -26.07 13.49 32.22
CA ILE A 507 -27.18 12.54 32.27
C ILE A 507 -27.04 11.77 33.58
N VAL A 508 -27.88 12.12 34.55
CA VAL A 508 -28.13 11.32 35.74
C VAL A 508 -29.50 10.67 35.53
N ARG A 509 -29.53 9.45 34.98
CA ARG A 509 -30.76 8.65 34.90
C ARG A 509 -30.81 7.79 36.15
N TYR A 510 -31.86 7.96 36.94
CA TYR A 510 -32.15 7.21 38.16
C TYR A 510 -32.59 5.78 37.84
#